data_AF-A0A433ELB1-F1
#
_entry.id   AF-A0A433ELB1-F1
#
_cell.length_a   1.000
_cell.length_b   1.000
_cell.length_c   1.000
_cell.angle_alpha   90.00
_cell.angle_beta   90.00
_cell.angle_gamma   90.00
#
_symmetry.space_group_name_H-M   'P 1'
#
loop_
_entity.id
_entity.type
_entity.pdbx_description
1 polymer ?
#
loop_
_entity_poly.entity_id
_entity_poly.type
_entity_poly.pdbx_seq_one_letter_code
_entity_poly.pdbx_strand_id
1 'polypeptide(L)'
;MELKQNLLGNYKENKRKKTINEINNFLIERDNEIFKLYQQGKILQGYKVVSKIPKTFKTEYGDNTVKRRRYVKYDEEKKENINRYPLDEELGLKKYERIEKNLKDKYMSFMGDGKRYKDILHTTENANISERTISNIFKNADLEETDYISNKNNNKIKIPNNVLYIQIDGAFEPMRENKKRVENKIFLATMHVGIDEEKSTKTR
;
A
#
# COMPACT_ATOMS: atom_id res chain seq x y z
N MET A 1 38.39 -5.15 13.81
CA MET A 1 37.10 -4.59 13.34
C MET A 1 36.19 -5.67 12.77
N GLU A 2 36.73 -6.64 12.03
CA GLU A 2 35.99 -7.76 11.41
C GLU A 2 35.22 -8.66 12.40
N LEU A 3 35.80 -9.02 13.55
CA LEU A 3 35.13 -9.85 14.56
C LEU A 3 33.81 -9.23 15.08
N LYS A 4 33.78 -7.91 15.31
CA LYS A 4 32.56 -7.20 15.75
C LYS A 4 31.52 -7.09 14.63
N GLN A 5 31.95 -6.92 13.38
CA GLN A 5 31.04 -6.91 12.22
C GLN A 5 30.42 -8.31 11.98
N ASN A 6 31.19 -9.38 12.14
CA ASN A 6 30.69 -10.75 12.06
C ASN A 6 29.68 -11.08 13.16
N LEU A 7 29.91 -10.64 14.40
CA LEU A 7 28.96 -10.83 15.50
C LEU A 7 27.64 -10.07 15.27
N LEU A 8 27.71 -8.83 14.80
CA LEU A 8 26.51 -8.02 14.52
C LEU A 8 25.73 -8.57 13.32
N GLY A 9 26.42 -9.02 12.27
CA GLY A 9 25.81 -9.68 11.11
C GLY A 9 25.06 -10.95 11.52
N ASN A 10 25.72 -11.84 12.28
CA ASN A 10 25.12 -13.07 12.78
C ASN A 10 23.92 -12.80 13.68
N TYR A 11 23.99 -11.80 14.55
CA TYR A 11 22.87 -11.42 15.40
C TYR A 11 21.66 -10.96 14.58
N LYS A 12 21.87 -10.08 13.59
CA LYS A 12 20.80 -9.60 12.69
C LYS A 12 20.16 -10.74 11.91
N GLU A 13 20.97 -11.65 11.38
CA GLU A 13 20.47 -12.79 10.63
C GLU A 13 19.66 -13.76 11.51
N ASN A 14 20.15 -14.06 12.71
CA ASN A 14 19.45 -14.92 13.66
C ASN A 14 18.12 -14.30 14.12
N LYS A 15 18.13 -12.99 14.40
CA LYS A 15 16.90 -12.26 14.74
C LYS A 15 15.90 -12.33 13.58
N ARG A 16 16.34 -12.11 12.35
CA ARG A 16 15.49 -12.22 11.14
C ARG A 16 14.88 -13.63 11.01
N LYS A 17 15.69 -14.68 11.12
CA LYS A 17 15.22 -16.07 11.05
C LYS A 17 14.17 -16.36 12.13
N LYS A 18 14.40 -15.88 13.35
CA LYS A 18 13.45 -16.01 14.45
C LYS A 18 12.11 -15.32 14.11
N THR A 19 12.15 -14.07 13.64
CA THR A 19 10.95 -13.32 13.26
C THR A 19 10.19 -13.99 12.12
N ILE A 20 10.88 -14.51 11.09
CA ILE A 20 10.23 -15.28 10.00
C ILE A 20 9.52 -16.53 10.56
N ASN A 21 10.15 -17.25 11.51
CA ASN A 21 9.52 -18.41 12.13
C ASN A 21 8.29 -18.03 12.96
N GLU A 22 8.35 -16.94 13.72
CA GLU A 22 7.21 -16.40 14.47
C GLU A 22 6.05 -16.03 13.54
N ILE A 23 6.32 -15.34 12.43
CA ILE A 23 5.31 -15.00 11.42
C ILE A 23 4.70 -16.26 10.79
N ASN A 24 5.53 -17.24 10.39
CA ASN A 24 5.03 -18.49 9.83
C ASN A 24 4.13 -19.24 10.81
N ASN A 25 4.50 -19.31 12.09
CA ASN A 25 3.69 -19.95 13.13
C ASN A 25 2.36 -19.23 13.30
N PHE A 26 2.37 -17.90 13.38
CA PHE A 26 1.15 -17.09 13.44
C PHE A 26 0.22 -17.36 12.25
N LEU A 27 0.74 -17.38 11.02
CA LEU A 27 -0.05 -17.65 9.82
C LEU A 27 -0.65 -19.07 9.82
N ILE A 28 0.10 -20.05 10.32
CA ILE A 28 -0.37 -21.44 10.45
C ILE A 28 -1.47 -21.55 11.51
N GLU A 29 -1.30 -20.90 12.65
CA GLU A 29 -2.30 -20.84 13.72
C GLU A 29 -3.58 -20.18 13.20
N ARG A 30 -3.46 -19.07 12.47
CA ARG A 30 -4.62 -18.39 11.91
C ARG A 30 -5.37 -19.24 10.87
N ASP A 31 -4.67 -19.93 9.97
CA ASP A 31 -5.29 -20.90 9.05
C ASP A 31 -6.01 -22.05 9.79
N ASN A 32 -5.49 -22.47 10.96
CA ASN A 32 -6.15 -23.47 11.80
C ASN A 32 -7.39 -22.92 12.52
N GLU A 33 -7.38 -21.68 12.97
CA GLU A 33 -8.55 -21.02 13.58
C GLU A 33 -9.69 -20.85 12.56
N ILE A 34 -9.37 -20.37 11.36
CA ILE A 34 -10.30 -20.33 10.22
C ILE A 34 -10.92 -21.71 9.99
N PHE A 35 -10.10 -22.77 10.01
CA PHE A 35 -10.59 -24.12 9.81
C PHE A 35 -11.53 -24.59 10.93
N LYS A 36 -11.26 -24.25 12.19
CA LYS A 36 -12.17 -24.53 13.31
C LYS A 36 -13.52 -23.84 13.12
N LEU A 37 -13.53 -22.58 12.67
CA LEU A 37 -14.76 -21.84 12.37
C LEU A 37 -15.55 -22.49 11.22
N TYR A 38 -14.85 -22.97 10.19
CA TYR A 38 -15.45 -23.74 9.10
C TYR A 38 -16.08 -25.05 9.61
N GLN A 39 -15.39 -25.81 10.46
CA GLN A 39 -15.92 -27.05 11.04
C GLN A 39 -17.17 -26.81 11.91
N GLN A 40 -17.27 -25.65 12.54
CA GLN A 40 -18.45 -25.21 13.29
C GLN A 40 -19.61 -24.73 12.38
N GLY A 41 -19.45 -24.73 11.05
CA GLY A 41 -20.46 -24.26 10.10
C GLY A 41 -20.67 -22.74 10.09
N LYS A 42 -19.78 -21.96 10.73
CA LYS A 42 -19.91 -20.50 10.85
C LYS A 42 -19.51 -19.75 9.59
N ILE A 43 -18.62 -20.31 8.78
CA ILE A 43 -18.10 -19.70 7.56
C ILE A 43 -18.13 -20.69 6.40
N LEU A 44 -18.14 -20.17 5.16
CA LEU A 44 -17.97 -20.95 3.91
C LEU A 44 -18.97 -22.11 3.76
N GLN A 45 -20.24 -21.88 4.11
CA GLN A 45 -21.30 -22.87 3.92
C GLN A 45 -21.40 -23.31 2.44
N GLY A 46 -21.46 -24.62 2.21
CA GLY A 46 -21.48 -25.21 0.87
C GLY A 46 -20.12 -25.34 0.18
N TYR A 47 -19.04 -24.86 0.80
CA TYR A 47 -17.67 -25.15 0.33
C TYR A 47 -17.14 -26.45 0.94
N LYS A 48 -16.26 -27.13 0.22
CA LYS A 48 -15.51 -28.31 0.68
C LYS A 48 -14.01 -27.98 0.77
N VAL A 49 -13.35 -28.42 1.83
CA VAL A 49 -11.87 -28.34 1.91
C VAL A 49 -11.28 -29.45 1.04
N VAL A 50 -10.44 -29.08 0.08
CA VAL A 50 -9.88 -30.05 -0.88
C VAL A 50 -8.42 -30.37 -0.60
N SER A 51 -7.62 -29.36 -0.26
CA SER A 51 -6.18 -29.55 -0.09
C SER A 51 -5.54 -28.39 0.69
N LYS A 52 -4.28 -28.58 1.10
CA LYS A 52 -3.40 -27.49 1.55
C LYS A 52 -2.37 -27.18 0.46
N ILE A 53 -2.25 -25.90 0.08
CA ILE A 53 -1.37 -25.44 -1.00
C ILE A 53 -0.36 -24.45 -0.43
N PRO A 54 0.93 -24.52 -0.80
CA PRO A 54 1.94 -23.55 -0.36
C PRO A 54 1.66 -22.16 -0.94
N LYS A 55 1.90 -21.13 -0.14
CA LYS A 55 1.82 -19.73 -0.52
C LYS A 55 2.94 -18.97 0.18
N THR A 56 3.64 -18.15 -0.59
CA THR A 56 4.67 -17.25 -0.10
C THR A 56 4.08 -15.85 0.05
N PHE A 57 4.21 -15.30 1.26
CA PHE A 57 3.89 -13.93 1.64
C PHE A 57 5.20 -13.15 1.75
N LYS A 58 5.27 -11.99 1.11
CA LYS A 58 6.41 -11.07 1.18
C LYS A 58 6.13 -10.03 2.26
N THR A 59 6.92 -10.08 3.32
CA THR A 59 6.85 -9.14 4.45
C THR A 59 8.13 -8.31 4.50
N GLU A 60 8.20 -7.32 5.40
CA GLU A 60 9.41 -6.50 5.55
C GLU A 60 10.64 -7.31 6.01
N TYR A 61 10.42 -8.46 6.63
CA TYR A 61 11.48 -9.35 7.13
C TYR A 61 11.92 -10.40 6.11
N GLY A 62 11.15 -10.56 5.03
CA GLY A 62 11.45 -11.48 3.92
C GLY A 62 10.29 -12.37 3.53
N ASP A 63 10.63 -13.46 2.84
CA ASP A 63 9.66 -14.39 2.27
C ASP A 63 9.21 -15.42 3.33
N ASN A 64 7.90 -15.45 3.59
CA ASN A 64 7.26 -16.35 4.56
C ASN A 64 6.39 -17.34 3.79
N THR A 65 6.76 -18.63 3.78
CA THR A 65 6.04 -19.65 3.00
C THR A 65 5.30 -20.61 3.91
N VAL A 66 3.97 -20.63 3.83
CA VAL A 66 3.12 -21.53 4.60
C VAL A 66 2.13 -22.28 3.71
N LYS A 67 1.67 -23.45 4.16
CA LYS A 67 0.63 -24.22 3.49
C LYS A 67 -0.74 -23.79 4.02
N ARG A 68 -1.56 -23.18 3.16
CA ARG A 68 -2.91 -22.70 3.46
C ARG A 68 -3.99 -23.61 2.87
N ARG A 69 -5.17 -23.66 3.48
CA ARG A 69 -6.27 -24.51 3.01
C ARG A 69 -6.98 -23.92 1.79
N ARG A 70 -7.32 -24.77 0.82
CA ARG A 70 -8.15 -24.45 -0.36
C ARG A 70 -9.57 -24.95 -0.14
N TYR A 71 -10.53 -24.04 -0.23
CA TYR A 71 -11.96 -24.30 -0.14
C TYR A 71 -12.57 -24.21 -1.54
N VAL A 72 -13.37 -25.18 -1.94
CA VAL A 72 -13.94 -25.27 -3.28
C VAL A 72 -15.46 -25.44 -3.21
N LYS A 73 -16.18 -24.66 -4.02
CA LYS A 73 -17.62 -24.81 -4.26
C LYS A 73 -17.85 -24.81 -5.76
N TYR A 74 -18.67 -25.73 -6.25
CA TYR A 74 -19.11 -25.71 -7.64
C TYR A 74 -20.18 -24.64 -7.83
N ASP A 75 -20.01 -23.81 -8.84
CA ASP A 75 -20.97 -22.82 -9.29
C ASP A 75 -21.73 -23.41 -10.48
N GLU A 76 -23.04 -23.67 -10.28
CA GLU A 76 -23.89 -24.28 -11.31
C GLU A 76 -24.14 -23.34 -12.50
N GLU A 77 -24.18 -22.03 -12.27
CA GLU A 77 -24.41 -21.03 -13.32
C GLU A 77 -23.21 -20.93 -14.24
N LYS A 78 -22.00 -20.85 -13.65
CA LYS A 78 -20.74 -20.74 -14.38
C LYS A 78 -20.20 -22.09 -14.84
N LYS A 79 -20.78 -23.18 -14.37
CA LYS A 79 -20.31 -24.56 -14.57
C LYS A 79 -18.84 -24.78 -14.16
N GLU A 80 -18.38 -24.03 -13.15
CA GLU A 80 -16.97 -23.99 -12.75
C GLU A 80 -16.79 -24.06 -11.23
N ASN A 81 -15.59 -24.48 -10.79
CA ASN A 81 -15.23 -24.53 -9.38
C ASN A 81 -14.71 -23.18 -8.89
N ILE A 82 -15.40 -22.58 -7.93
CA ILE A 82 -14.95 -21.38 -7.21
C ILE A 82 -14.01 -21.80 -6.09
N ASN A 83 -12.75 -21.38 -6.21
CA ASN A 83 -11.75 -21.52 -5.15
C ASN A 83 -11.79 -20.31 -4.22
N ARG A 84 -11.87 -20.54 -2.91
CA ARG A 84 -11.68 -19.53 -1.87
C ARG A 84 -10.51 -19.85 -0.98
N TYR A 85 -9.91 -18.78 -0.47
CA TYR A 85 -8.75 -18.85 0.40
C TYR A 85 -8.86 -17.83 1.53
N PRO A 86 -9.53 -18.20 2.63
CA PRO A 86 -9.89 -17.25 3.68
C PRO A 86 -8.67 -16.59 4.34
N LEU A 87 -7.53 -17.28 4.44
CA LEU A 87 -6.30 -16.69 4.96
C LEU A 87 -5.82 -15.50 4.09
N ASP A 88 -5.91 -15.60 2.76
CA ASP A 88 -5.53 -14.48 1.89
C ASP A 88 -6.55 -13.34 2.00
N GLU A 89 -7.84 -13.68 2.09
CA GLU A 89 -8.93 -12.72 2.25
C GLU A 89 -8.77 -11.91 3.55
N GLU A 90 -8.45 -12.57 4.66
CA GLU A 90 -8.21 -11.93 5.95
C GLU A 90 -6.98 -11.00 5.94
N LEU A 91 -5.93 -11.40 5.23
CA LEU A 91 -4.74 -10.56 5.02
C LEU A 91 -4.97 -9.42 4.02
N GLY A 92 -6.18 -9.29 3.45
CA GLY A 92 -6.53 -8.27 2.47
C GLY A 92 -5.85 -8.45 1.11
N LEU A 93 -5.42 -9.67 0.77
CA LEU A 93 -4.67 -9.95 -0.44
C LEU A 93 -5.58 -10.24 -1.63
N LYS A 94 -5.33 -9.58 -2.75
CA LYS A 94 -5.98 -9.91 -4.02
C LYS A 94 -5.47 -11.25 -4.58
N LYS A 95 -6.20 -11.81 -5.55
CA LYS A 95 -5.79 -13.05 -6.23
C LYS A 95 -4.37 -12.92 -6.79
N TYR A 96 -3.55 -13.93 -6.53
CA TYR A 96 -2.12 -14.01 -6.89
C TYR A 96 -1.17 -13.04 -6.16
N GLU A 97 -1.70 -12.07 -5.43
CA GLU A 97 -0.90 -11.09 -4.70
C GLU A 97 -0.09 -11.74 -3.58
N ARG A 98 1.16 -11.32 -3.42
CA ARG A 98 2.07 -11.90 -2.41
C ARG A 98 2.55 -10.88 -1.38
N ILE A 99 2.49 -9.60 -1.69
CA ILE A 99 3.04 -8.53 -0.85
C ILE A 99 2.00 -8.17 0.19
N GLU A 100 2.36 -8.29 1.46
CA GLU A 100 1.47 -7.93 2.56
C GLU A 100 1.09 -6.45 2.52
N LYS A 101 -0.13 -6.14 2.95
CA LYS A 101 -0.64 -4.76 3.04
C LYS A 101 0.30 -3.83 3.82
N ASN A 102 0.79 -4.25 5.00
CA ASN A 102 1.70 -3.43 5.82
C ASN A 102 2.97 -3.00 5.05
N LEU A 103 3.53 -3.91 4.25
CA LEU A 103 4.70 -3.60 3.43
C LEU A 103 4.36 -2.63 2.29
N LYS A 104 3.18 -2.76 1.67
CA LYS A 104 2.71 -1.80 0.67
C LYS A 104 2.49 -0.41 1.27
N ASP A 105 1.82 -0.33 2.41
CA ASP A 105 1.51 0.92 3.10
C ASP A 105 2.81 1.64 3.49
N LYS A 106 3.82 0.90 3.94
CA LYS A 106 5.17 1.42 4.20
C LYS A 106 5.83 1.99 2.95
N TYR A 107 5.72 1.32 1.80
CA TYR A 107 6.24 1.86 0.53
C TYR A 107 5.49 3.11 0.07
N MET A 108 4.16 3.15 0.23
CA MET A 108 3.36 4.34 -0.07
C MET A 108 3.80 5.52 0.80
N SER A 109 3.98 5.31 2.10
CA SER A 109 4.47 6.33 3.03
C SER A 109 5.83 6.88 2.60
N PHE A 110 6.81 6.01 2.30
CA PHE A 110 8.13 6.48 1.88
C PHE A 110 8.10 7.27 0.56
N MET A 111 7.26 6.88 -0.39
CA MET A 111 7.09 7.63 -1.63
C MET A 111 6.42 8.98 -1.38
N GLY A 112 5.43 9.05 -0.47
CA GLY A 112 4.81 10.30 -0.03
C GLY A 112 5.79 11.25 0.64
N ASP A 113 6.75 10.72 1.41
CA ASP A 113 7.84 11.49 2.02
C ASP A 113 8.95 11.90 1.02
N GLY A 114 8.79 11.61 -0.28
CA GLY A 114 9.77 11.93 -1.31
C GLY A 114 11.07 11.13 -1.25
N LYS A 115 11.08 9.96 -0.59
CA LYS A 115 12.26 9.08 -0.54
C LYS A 115 12.56 8.51 -1.93
N ARG A 116 13.84 8.42 -2.29
CA ARG A 116 14.26 7.80 -3.55
C ARG A 116 14.12 6.28 -3.45
N TYR A 117 13.85 5.62 -4.57
CA TYR A 117 13.75 4.14 -4.64
C TYR A 117 14.93 3.42 -3.97
N LYS A 118 16.16 3.89 -4.18
CA LYS A 118 17.35 3.31 -3.54
C LYS A 118 17.29 3.38 -2.00
N ASP A 119 16.87 4.51 -1.45
CA ASP A 119 16.77 4.70 -0.01
C ASP A 119 15.70 3.78 0.59
N ILE A 120 14.59 3.59 -0.14
CA ILE A 120 13.52 2.65 0.21
C ILE A 120 14.04 1.21 0.20
N LEU A 121 14.73 0.80 -0.87
CA LEU A 121 15.29 -0.53 -1.01
C LEU A 121 16.28 -0.87 0.10
N HIS A 122 17.15 0.07 0.48
CA HIS A 122 18.07 -0.12 1.61
C HIS A 122 17.32 -0.31 2.94
N THR A 123 16.21 0.39 3.14
CA THR A 123 15.43 0.31 4.38
C THR A 123 14.66 -1.01 4.49
N THR A 124 14.24 -1.59 3.35
CA THR A 124 13.50 -2.86 3.30
C THR A 124 14.28 -3.96 2.56
N GLU A 125 15.60 -4.00 2.71
CA GLU A 125 16.46 -4.90 1.95
C GLU A 125 16.03 -6.37 2.09
N ASN A 126 15.60 -6.75 3.29
CA ASN A 126 15.14 -8.11 3.59
C ASN A 126 13.88 -8.52 2.81
N ALA A 127 13.01 -7.58 2.43
CA ALA A 127 11.79 -7.88 1.68
C ALA A 127 12.07 -8.36 0.25
N ASN A 128 13.27 -8.07 -0.27
CA ASN A 128 13.71 -8.44 -1.62
C ASN A 128 12.67 -8.06 -2.70
N ILE A 129 12.29 -6.79 -2.69
CA ILE A 129 11.33 -6.19 -3.63
C ILE A 129 12.12 -5.35 -4.64
N SER A 130 11.72 -5.40 -5.91
CA SER A 130 12.36 -4.59 -6.96
C SER A 130 11.81 -3.16 -7.00
N GLU A 131 12.60 -2.20 -7.50
CA GLU A 131 12.12 -0.83 -7.77
C GLU A 131 10.86 -0.83 -8.65
N ARG A 132 10.82 -1.72 -9.65
CA ARG A 132 9.66 -1.89 -10.54
C ARG A 132 8.40 -2.29 -9.77
N THR A 133 8.55 -3.17 -8.78
CA THR A 133 7.44 -3.59 -7.93
C THR A 133 6.95 -2.44 -7.07
N ILE A 134 7.84 -1.65 -6.46
CA ILE A 134 7.48 -0.44 -5.69
C ILE A 134 6.75 0.55 -6.59
N SER A 135 7.28 0.80 -7.79
CA SER A 135 6.63 1.68 -8.78
C SER A 135 5.23 1.17 -9.16
N ASN A 136 5.05 -0.14 -9.33
CA ASN A 136 3.73 -0.73 -9.60
C ASN A 136 2.79 -0.61 -8.40
N ILE A 137 3.28 -0.68 -7.15
CA ILE A 137 2.45 -0.44 -5.96
C ILE A 137 1.93 0.99 -5.99
N PHE A 138 2.81 1.97 -6.23
CA PHE A 138 2.43 3.37 -6.28
C PHE A 138 1.47 3.70 -7.45
N LYS A 139 1.73 3.19 -8.66
CA LYS A 139 0.87 3.42 -9.83
C LYS A 139 -0.52 2.84 -9.72
N ASN A 140 -0.67 1.74 -8.97
CA ASN A 140 -1.96 1.09 -8.74
C ASN A 140 -2.59 1.51 -7.42
N ALA A 141 -1.96 2.41 -6.67
CA ALA A 141 -2.59 3.01 -5.52
C ALA A 141 -3.71 3.90 -6.00
N ASP A 142 -4.85 3.80 -5.34
CA ASP A 142 -5.98 4.67 -5.62
C ASP A 142 -5.67 6.05 -5.04
N LEU A 143 -5.05 6.91 -5.85
CA LEU A 143 -4.71 8.27 -5.47
C LEU A 143 -5.92 9.20 -5.54
N GLU A 144 -7.05 8.76 -6.12
CA GLU A 144 -8.25 9.59 -6.27
C GLU A 144 -8.88 9.94 -4.91
N GLU A 145 -8.74 9.09 -3.89
CA GLU A 145 -9.17 9.41 -2.51
C GLU A 145 -8.30 10.51 -1.85
N THR A 146 -7.09 10.75 -2.38
CA THR A 146 -6.11 11.72 -1.88
C THR A 146 -5.87 12.91 -2.81
N ASP A 147 -6.43 12.88 -4.02
CA ASP A 147 -6.26 13.95 -5.01
C ASP A 147 -7.06 15.18 -4.56
N TYR A 148 -6.37 16.10 -3.90
CA TYR A 148 -6.81 17.50 -3.79
C TYR A 148 -7.11 18.13 -5.17
N ILE A 149 -6.60 17.55 -6.25
CA ILE A 149 -6.74 18.04 -7.63
C ILE A 149 -8.07 17.61 -8.27
N SER A 150 -8.65 16.48 -7.86
CA SER A 150 -9.84 15.90 -8.51
C SER A 150 -11.15 16.14 -7.76
N ASN A 151 -11.11 16.81 -6.61
CA ASN A 151 -12.30 17.33 -5.92
C ASN A 151 -12.94 18.44 -6.80
N LYS A 152 -13.55 18.03 -7.91
CA LYS A 152 -14.49 18.79 -8.73
C LYS A 152 -15.78 18.97 -7.92
N ASN A 153 -15.66 19.58 -6.75
CA ASN A 153 -16.81 20.15 -6.07
C ASN A 153 -17.26 21.31 -6.95
N ASN A 154 -18.30 21.09 -7.75
CA ASN A 154 -19.00 22.13 -8.52
C ASN A 154 -19.77 23.12 -7.61
N ASN A 155 -19.40 23.19 -6.33
CA ASN A 155 -20.03 24.05 -5.35
C ASN A 155 -19.73 25.50 -5.73
N LYS A 156 -20.78 26.27 -6.01
CA LYS A 156 -20.67 27.71 -6.23
C LYS A 156 -20.13 28.35 -4.95
N ILE A 157 -18.94 28.91 -5.01
CA ILE A 157 -18.36 29.70 -3.92
C ILE A 157 -18.98 31.11 -3.97
N LYS A 158 -19.62 31.54 -2.89
CA LYS A 158 -20.09 32.93 -2.75
C LYS A 158 -18.88 33.80 -2.38
N ILE A 159 -18.62 34.84 -3.16
CA ILE A 159 -17.57 35.83 -2.90
C ILE A 159 -18.23 37.01 -2.17
N PRO A 160 -18.07 37.16 -0.84
CA PRO A 160 -18.84 38.10 -0.03
C PRO A 160 -18.45 39.57 -0.28
N ASN A 161 -17.19 39.84 -0.63
CA ASN A 161 -16.65 41.21 -0.72
C ASN A 161 -16.31 41.65 -2.15
N ASN A 162 -16.77 40.93 -3.17
CA ASN A 162 -16.42 41.16 -4.59
C ASN A 162 -14.91 41.22 -4.91
N VAL A 163 -14.04 40.84 -3.96
CA VAL A 163 -12.59 40.74 -4.14
C VAL A 163 -12.17 39.31 -3.93
N LEU A 164 -11.34 38.82 -4.85
CA LEU A 164 -10.78 37.48 -4.86
C LEU A 164 -9.27 37.60 -4.92
N TYR A 165 -8.58 37.09 -3.91
CA TYR A 165 -7.13 37.02 -3.90
C TYR A 165 -6.70 35.67 -4.47
N ILE A 166 -5.85 35.70 -5.49
CA ILE A 166 -5.27 34.51 -6.11
C ILE A 166 -3.77 34.58 -5.90
N GLN A 167 -3.24 33.64 -5.12
CA GLN A 167 -1.80 33.42 -5.01
C GLN A 167 -1.41 32.31 -5.95
N ILE A 168 -0.43 32.57 -6.81
CA ILE A 168 0.13 31.56 -7.72
C ILE A 168 1.58 31.36 -7.32
N ASP A 169 1.92 30.13 -6.97
CA ASP A 169 3.29 29.68 -6.78
C ASP A 169 3.65 28.68 -7.88
N GLY A 170 4.94 28.53 -8.17
CA GLY A 170 5.39 27.66 -9.25
C GLY A 170 6.74 27.04 -8.98
N ALA A 171 6.86 25.77 -9.33
CA ALA A 171 8.11 25.02 -9.32
C ALA A 171 8.44 24.52 -10.74
N PHE A 172 9.72 24.28 -10.99
CA PHE A 172 10.19 23.63 -12.20
C PHE A 172 10.68 22.24 -11.85
N GLU A 173 10.11 21.22 -12.48
CA GLU A 173 10.53 19.83 -12.30
C GLU A 173 11.07 19.28 -13.63
N PRO A 174 12.34 18.84 -13.67
CA PRO A 174 12.90 18.24 -14.87
C PRO A 174 12.30 16.85 -15.10
N MET A 175 11.50 16.70 -16.14
CA MET A 175 10.89 15.43 -16.56
C MET A 175 11.56 14.89 -17.82
N ARG A 176 11.23 13.65 -18.19
CA ARG A 176 11.63 13.05 -19.46
C ARG A 176 10.42 12.81 -20.34
N GLU A 177 10.37 13.48 -21.47
CA GLU A 177 9.37 13.27 -22.52
C GLU A 177 10.07 12.81 -23.79
N ASN A 178 9.61 11.70 -24.39
CA ASN A 178 10.23 11.12 -25.59
C ASN A 178 11.77 10.96 -25.47
N LYS A 179 12.23 10.53 -24.29
CA LYS A 179 13.66 10.36 -23.92
C LYS A 179 14.49 11.66 -23.86
N LYS A 180 13.89 12.84 -24.03
CA LYS A 180 14.54 14.14 -23.88
C LYS A 180 14.19 14.73 -22.52
N ARG A 181 15.15 15.42 -21.91
CA ARG A 181 14.90 16.20 -20.69
C ARG A 181 14.08 17.43 -21.07
N VAL A 182 12.95 17.62 -20.40
CA VAL A 182 12.07 18.79 -20.54
C VAL A 182 11.85 19.34 -19.13
N GLU A 183 11.95 20.65 -18.96
CA GLU A 183 11.57 21.28 -17.69
C GLU A 183 10.08 21.57 -17.72
N ASN A 184 9.33 20.81 -16.94
CA ASN A 184 7.90 21.02 -16.81
C ASN A 184 7.66 21.97 -15.64
N LYS A 185 6.90 23.03 -15.91
CA LYS A 185 6.53 24.01 -14.90
C LYS A 185 5.25 23.54 -14.22
N ILE A 186 5.34 23.28 -12.93
CA ILE A 186 4.20 22.92 -12.08
C ILE A 186 3.75 24.22 -11.40
N PHE A 187 2.49 24.59 -11.60
CA PHE A 187 1.89 25.75 -10.94
C PHE A 187 0.91 25.28 -9.87
N LEU A 188 0.99 25.87 -8.68
CA LEU A 188 0.02 25.74 -7.63
C LEU A 188 -0.69 27.09 -7.48
N ALA A 189 -2.01 27.12 -7.65
CA ALA A 189 -2.81 28.32 -7.42
C ALA A 189 -3.69 28.11 -6.19
N THR A 190 -3.54 29.00 -5.21
CA THR A 190 -4.37 29.04 -4.01
C THR A 190 -5.28 30.25 -4.07
N MET A 191 -6.59 30.04 -3.89
CA MET A 191 -7.60 31.10 -3.91
C MET A 191 -8.04 31.41 -2.48
N HIS A 192 -7.95 32.69 -2.09
CA HIS A 192 -8.40 33.17 -0.79
C HIS A 192 -9.59 34.12 -0.96
N VAL A 193 -10.68 33.80 -0.26
CA VAL A 193 -11.86 34.64 -0.14
C VAL A 193 -11.78 35.34 1.22
N GLY A 194 -11.00 36.41 1.29
CA GLY A 194 -10.71 37.16 2.51
C GLY A 194 -11.25 38.59 2.49
N ILE A 195 -11.26 39.22 3.66
CA ILE A 195 -11.49 40.67 3.81
C ILE A 195 -10.13 41.34 3.87
N ASP A 196 -9.90 42.33 3.01
CA ASP A 196 -8.71 43.19 3.08
C ASP A 196 -8.81 44.06 4.33
N GLU A 197 -8.05 43.74 5.39
CA GLU A 197 -8.11 44.52 6.64
C GLU A 197 -7.64 45.97 6.46
N GLU A 198 -6.74 46.26 5.51
CA GLU A 198 -6.26 47.62 5.24
C GLU A 198 -7.30 48.46 4.47
N LYS A 199 -8.07 47.84 3.57
CA LYS A 199 -9.19 48.51 2.88
C LYS A 199 -10.52 48.46 3.64
N SER A 200 -10.63 47.58 4.63
CA SER A 200 -11.75 47.50 5.56
C SER A 200 -11.67 48.70 6.50
N THR A 201 -12.01 49.87 5.98
CA THR A 201 -12.24 51.08 6.77
C THR A 201 -13.08 50.72 7.99
N LYS A 202 -12.53 51.03 9.16
CA LYS A 202 -13.13 50.85 10.49
C LYS A 202 -14.55 51.39 10.53
N THR A 203 -15.51 50.54 10.20
CA THR A 203 -16.92 50.70 10.55
C THR A 203 -17.56 49.33 10.40
N ARG A 204 -17.47 48.54 11.46
CA ARG A 204 -18.37 47.43 11.72
C ARG A 204 -19.19 47.79 12.94
#